data_AF-A0A1Y1XA55-F1
#
_entry.id   AF-A0A1Y1XA55-F1
#
_cell.length_a   1.000
_cell.length_b   1.000
_cell.length_c   1.000
_cell.angle_alpha   90.00
_cell.angle_beta   90.00
_cell.angle_gamma   90.00
#
_symmetry.space_group_name_H-M   'P 1'
#
loop_
_entity.id
_entity.type
_entity.pdbx_description
1 polymer ?
#
loop_
_entity_poly.entity_id
_entity_poly.type
_entity_poly.pdbx_seq_one_letter_code
_entity_poly.pdbx_strand_id
1 'polypeptide(L)'
;MNTIILTITNVFEYGTTTYDYEACVDLNDGRGYTCGFVGFTTGTGDAFTVVDRYLKVNPYSELKAYYDPLKELADPRECGGPEVDPNRLNGFPNAWSHAACTDSKFRRVQELVVNDVYFEPAMKLAESYKIYSPLGKAIVYDTAVQHGYEKEDGISLRSIVKLVKAESSKPMNEKAFLRRLLHFRRKILCCSMDNIWPDSANRVSDLQFLLDSGNLQLNTPVVLPSYDDLKIYGNEQTDKPCRAASPLKPLMATTKEKKPLDTIRGERSLTDALQDNTDPGGLGSAILGLFG
;
A
#
# COMPACT_ATOMS: atom_id res chain seq x y z
N MET A 1 -7.33 14.19 7.81
CA MET A 1 -6.68 12.88 7.66
C MET A 1 -6.96 12.07 8.92
N ASN A 2 -7.58 10.90 8.81
CA ASN A 2 -7.88 10.06 9.99
C ASN A 2 -6.61 9.29 10.38
N THR A 3 -5.97 9.69 11.48
CA THR A 3 -4.68 9.16 11.94
C THR A 3 -4.71 7.65 12.14
N ILE A 4 -5.80 7.09 12.69
CA ILE A 4 -5.89 5.66 12.99
C ILE A 4 -5.79 4.78 11.73
N ILE A 5 -6.35 5.23 10.60
CA ILE A 5 -6.31 4.48 9.34
C ILE A 5 -4.88 4.36 8.84
N LEU A 6 -4.15 5.48 8.85
CA LEU A 6 -2.76 5.50 8.41
C LEU A 6 -1.87 4.71 9.36
N THR A 7 -2.11 4.80 10.67
CA THR A 7 -1.33 4.05 11.67
C THR A 7 -1.54 2.54 11.53
N ILE A 8 -2.75 2.06 11.20
CA ILE A 8 -2.99 0.64 10.92
C ILE A 8 -2.12 0.18 9.74
N THR A 9 -2.16 0.88 8.60
CA THR A 9 -1.32 0.55 7.44
C THR A 9 0.16 0.65 7.77
N ASN A 10 0.58 1.64 8.55
CA ASN A 10 1.99 1.77 8.98
C ASN A 10 2.46 0.59 9.84
N VAL A 11 1.61 0.09 10.73
CA VAL A 11 1.92 -1.13 11.48
C VAL A 11 2.05 -2.30 10.53
N PHE A 12 1.22 -2.37 9.48
CA PHE A 12 1.35 -3.43 8.49
C PHE A 12 2.65 -3.38 7.69
N GLU A 13 3.12 -2.19 7.33
CA GLU A 13 4.37 -1.99 6.58
C GLU A 13 5.63 -2.14 7.45
N TYR A 14 5.60 -1.60 8.67
CA TYR A 14 6.81 -1.41 9.48
C TYR A 14 6.74 -2.03 10.87
N GLY A 15 5.62 -2.64 11.27
CA GLY A 15 5.43 -3.25 12.58
C GLY A 15 5.41 -2.26 13.76
N THR A 16 5.27 -0.96 13.48
CA THR A 16 5.33 0.11 14.48
C THR A 16 4.24 1.15 14.25
N THR A 17 3.87 1.91 15.27
CA THR A 17 2.93 3.03 15.16
C THR A 17 3.61 4.36 14.80
N THR A 18 4.92 4.36 14.60
CA THR A 18 5.69 5.56 14.27
C THR A 18 6.16 5.57 12.83
N TYR A 19 6.18 6.75 12.23
CA TYR A 19 6.55 6.93 10.83
C TYR A 19 8.06 7.16 10.72
N ASP A 20 8.72 6.37 9.89
CA ASP A 20 10.15 6.51 9.60
C ASP A 20 10.33 7.46 8.40
N TYR A 21 10.07 8.76 8.62
CA TYR A 21 10.15 9.77 7.56
C TYR A 21 11.54 9.86 6.91
N GLU A 22 12.57 9.60 7.69
CA GLU A 22 13.99 9.69 7.32
C GLU A 22 14.53 8.46 6.61
N ALA A 23 13.80 7.35 6.69
CA ALA A 23 14.22 6.11 6.09
C ALA A 23 14.34 6.24 4.56
N CYS A 24 15.41 5.70 3.99
CA CYS A 24 15.61 5.61 2.56
C CYS A 24 16.66 4.53 2.28
N VAL A 25 16.26 3.43 1.65
CA VAL A 25 17.11 2.24 1.47
C VAL A 25 16.88 1.60 0.11
N ASP A 26 17.91 1.02 -0.47
CA ASP A 26 17.76 0.15 -1.63
C ASP A 26 17.46 -1.28 -1.13
N LEU A 27 16.26 -1.77 -1.44
CA LEU A 27 15.84 -3.13 -1.08
C LEU A 27 16.31 -4.18 -2.08
N ASN A 28 16.96 -3.77 -3.18
CA ASN A 28 17.37 -4.60 -4.30
C ASN A 28 16.19 -5.35 -4.96
N ASP A 29 15.01 -4.73 -4.98
CA ASP A 29 13.77 -5.27 -5.56
C ASP A 29 13.47 -4.72 -6.97
N GLY A 30 14.44 -3.99 -7.55
CA GLY A 30 14.31 -3.36 -8.87
C GLY A 30 13.54 -2.03 -8.88
N ARG A 31 13.13 -1.50 -7.72
CA ARG A 31 12.42 -0.21 -7.61
C ARG A 31 13.32 0.96 -7.20
N GLY A 32 14.62 0.70 -7.07
CA GLY A 32 15.61 1.66 -6.54
C GLY A 32 15.42 1.92 -5.05
N TYR A 33 15.66 3.15 -4.61
CA TYR A 33 15.50 3.50 -3.20
C TYR A 33 14.03 3.57 -2.80
N THR A 34 13.67 2.95 -1.69
CA THR A 34 12.37 3.01 -1.00
C THR A 34 12.49 3.89 0.23
N CYS A 35 11.73 4.99 0.31
CA CYS A 35 11.96 6.07 1.27
C CYS A 35 10.68 6.61 1.94
N GLY A 36 10.78 7.01 3.21
CA GLY A 36 9.79 7.79 3.94
C GLY A 36 8.47 7.09 4.26
N PHE A 37 7.45 7.91 4.52
CA PHE A 37 6.18 7.60 5.20
C PHE A 37 5.46 6.30 4.78
N VAL A 38 5.46 5.96 3.49
CA VAL A 38 4.83 4.73 2.93
C VAL A 38 5.77 3.97 1.98
N GLY A 39 7.06 4.28 1.99
CA GLY A 39 8.02 3.65 1.10
C GLY A 39 7.92 4.15 -0.35
N PHE A 40 8.11 5.44 -0.55
CA PHE A 40 8.20 6.04 -1.89
C PHE A 40 9.43 5.51 -2.63
N THR A 41 9.25 4.95 -3.81
CA THR A 41 10.29 4.33 -4.64
C THR A 41 10.81 5.20 -5.80
N THR A 42 12.12 5.37 -5.93
CA THR A 42 12.69 6.18 -7.03
C THR A 42 12.34 5.66 -8.43
N GLY A 43 12.18 4.35 -8.60
CA GLY A 43 11.88 3.71 -9.88
C GLY A 43 10.41 3.78 -10.32
N THR A 44 9.47 4.16 -9.44
CA THR A 44 8.05 4.34 -9.83
C THR A 44 7.62 5.81 -9.87
N GLY A 45 8.52 6.74 -9.52
CA GLY A 45 8.33 8.19 -9.63
C GLY A 45 7.55 8.85 -8.48
N ASP A 46 7.12 8.09 -7.47
CA ASP A 46 6.51 8.63 -6.25
C ASP A 46 7.54 9.42 -5.39
N ALA A 47 8.78 8.95 -5.27
CA ALA A 47 9.86 9.69 -4.61
C ALA A 47 10.17 11.02 -5.33
N PHE A 48 10.13 11.02 -6.67
CA PHE A 48 10.24 12.25 -7.46
C PHE A 48 9.10 13.22 -7.13
N THR A 49 7.86 12.73 -7.00
CA THR A 49 6.71 13.54 -6.63
C THR A 49 6.89 14.22 -5.27
N VAL A 50 7.45 13.50 -4.29
CA VAL A 50 7.78 14.07 -2.97
C VAL A 50 8.83 15.17 -3.09
N VAL A 51 9.94 14.90 -3.79
CA VAL A 51 11.02 15.87 -3.97
C VAL A 51 10.56 17.11 -4.73
N ASP A 52 9.78 16.96 -5.81
CA ASP A 52 9.23 18.08 -6.59
C ASP A 52 8.33 18.98 -5.73
N ARG A 53 7.43 18.39 -4.95
CA ARG A 53 6.59 19.16 -4.03
C ARG A 53 7.39 19.81 -2.91
N TYR A 54 8.41 19.13 -2.39
CA TYR A 54 9.24 19.70 -1.35
C TYR A 54 10.08 20.87 -1.85
N LEU A 55 10.67 20.80 -3.04
CA LEU A 55 11.46 21.90 -3.60
C LEU A 55 10.61 23.14 -3.93
N LYS A 56 9.30 23.00 -4.13
CA LYS A 56 8.37 24.14 -4.20
C LYS A 56 8.20 24.86 -2.85
N VAL A 57 8.41 24.14 -1.74
CA VAL A 57 8.34 24.67 -0.37
C VAL A 57 9.71 25.13 0.13
N ASN A 58 10.77 24.41 -0.20
CA ASN A 58 12.15 24.68 0.18
C ASN A 58 13.10 24.49 -1.03
N PRO A 59 13.26 25.51 -1.89
CA PRO A 59 14.03 25.40 -3.14
C PRO A 59 15.55 25.31 -2.95
N TYR A 60 16.04 25.46 -1.72
CA TYR A 60 17.46 25.43 -1.36
C TYR A 60 17.88 24.11 -0.69
N SER A 61 16.97 23.14 -0.58
CA SER A 61 17.33 21.82 -0.06
C SER A 61 18.38 21.14 -0.95
N GLU A 62 19.29 20.39 -0.32
CA GLU A 62 20.25 19.50 -0.99
C GLU A 62 19.58 18.45 -1.89
N LEU A 63 18.30 18.13 -1.65
CA LEU A 63 17.51 17.25 -2.52
C LEU A 63 17.39 17.78 -3.95
N LYS A 64 17.65 19.08 -4.17
CA LYS A 64 17.71 19.69 -5.50
C LYS A 64 18.74 19.03 -6.42
N ALA A 65 19.86 18.54 -5.87
CA ALA A 65 20.89 17.86 -6.66
C ALA A 65 20.38 16.59 -7.36
N TYR A 66 19.29 16.00 -6.85
CA TYR A 66 18.71 14.76 -7.34
C TYR A 66 17.45 14.98 -8.20
N TYR A 67 17.01 16.22 -8.42
CA TYR A 67 15.76 16.51 -9.11
C TYR A 67 15.73 15.95 -10.54
N ASP A 68 16.71 16.29 -11.37
CA ASP A 68 16.75 15.85 -12.77
C ASP A 68 16.93 14.33 -12.90
N PRO A 69 17.85 13.67 -12.15
CA PRO A 69 17.90 12.22 -12.11
C PRO A 69 16.57 11.57 -11.73
N LEU A 70 15.92 12.01 -10.65
CA LEU A 70 14.63 11.46 -10.23
C LEU A 70 13.52 11.68 -11.26
N LYS A 71 13.52 12.82 -11.94
CA LYS A 71 12.55 13.15 -12.99
C LYS A 71 12.68 12.22 -14.19
N GLU A 72 13.91 11.90 -14.59
CA GLU A 72 14.18 10.96 -15.67
C GLU A 72 13.71 9.54 -15.31
N LEU A 73 13.94 9.10 -14.06
CA LEU A 73 13.45 7.80 -13.58
C LEU A 73 11.93 7.70 -13.51
N ALA A 74 11.26 8.81 -13.22
CA ALA A 74 9.82 8.86 -13.16
C ALA A 74 9.15 8.83 -14.55
N ASP A 75 9.90 8.95 -15.65
CA ASP A 75 9.33 9.03 -16.99
C ASP A 75 8.85 7.65 -17.50
N PRO A 76 7.54 7.44 -17.71
CA PRO A 76 6.97 6.16 -18.09
C PRO A 76 7.27 5.74 -19.53
N ARG A 77 7.94 6.59 -20.34
CA ARG A 77 8.29 6.29 -21.73
C ARG A 77 9.33 5.19 -21.89
N GLU A 78 9.98 4.77 -20.82
CA GLU A 78 10.90 3.65 -20.81
C GLU A 78 10.26 2.47 -20.06
N CYS A 79 9.65 1.53 -20.80
CA CYS A 79 9.30 0.24 -20.23
C CYS A 79 10.59 -0.47 -19.78
N GLY A 80 10.82 -0.53 -18.47
CA GLY A 80 12.06 -1.00 -17.85
C GLY A 80 12.90 0.09 -17.21
N GLY A 81 12.54 1.38 -17.39
CA GLY A 81 13.36 2.54 -17.01
C GLY A 81 14.69 2.57 -17.78
N PRO A 82 15.35 3.72 -17.88
CA PRO A 82 16.75 3.71 -18.34
C PRO A 82 17.56 2.89 -17.34
N GLU A 83 18.55 2.11 -17.82
CA GLU A 83 19.62 1.63 -16.94
C GLU A 83 20.24 2.85 -16.26
N VAL A 84 19.84 3.09 -15.02
CA VAL A 84 20.26 4.25 -14.26
C VAL A 84 21.70 3.98 -13.86
N ASP A 85 22.61 4.86 -14.25
CA ASP A 85 23.94 4.86 -13.63
C ASP A 85 23.75 4.93 -12.11
N PRO A 86 24.14 3.88 -11.35
CA PRO A 86 23.91 3.80 -9.91
C PRO A 86 24.58 4.94 -9.14
N ASN A 87 25.52 5.66 -9.76
CA ASN A 87 26.16 6.82 -9.16
C ASN A 87 25.30 8.09 -9.16
N ARG A 88 24.25 8.19 -10.00
CA ARG A 88 23.45 9.42 -10.15
C ARG A 88 22.60 9.77 -8.94
N LEU A 89 22.29 8.77 -8.11
CA LEU A 89 21.60 8.95 -6.84
C LEU A 89 22.54 8.73 -5.64
N ASN A 90 23.85 8.73 -5.85
CA ASN A 90 24.79 8.58 -4.75
C ASN A 90 24.60 9.71 -3.71
N GLY A 91 24.46 9.33 -2.44
CA GLY A 91 24.16 10.24 -1.35
C GLY A 91 22.68 10.63 -1.19
N PHE A 92 21.79 10.22 -2.11
CA PHE A 92 20.37 10.53 -2.02
C PHE A 92 19.73 10.05 -0.70
N PRO A 93 20.00 8.83 -0.20
CA PRO A 93 19.48 8.40 1.11
C PRO A 93 19.90 9.32 2.26
N ASN A 94 21.14 9.82 2.25
CA ASN A 94 21.63 10.73 3.28
C ASN A 94 20.93 12.09 3.19
N ALA A 95 20.75 12.61 1.98
CA ALA A 95 20.04 13.86 1.73
C ALA A 95 18.55 13.78 2.12
N TRP A 96 17.90 12.66 1.81
CA TRP A 96 16.52 12.38 2.24
C TRP A 96 16.42 12.35 3.76
N SER A 97 17.29 11.57 4.41
CA SER A 97 17.33 11.44 5.86
C SER A 97 17.56 12.80 6.53
N HIS A 98 18.57 13.55 6.08
CA HIS A 98 18.89 14.86 6.62
C HIS A 98 17.74 15.85 6.46
N ALA A 99 17.10 15.92 5.30
CA ALA A 99 15.92 16.76 5.08
C ALA A 99 14.77 16.39 6.03
N ALA A 100 14.51 15.09 6.24
CA ALA A 100 13.45 14.62 7.12
C ALA A 100 13.72 14.94 8.59
N CYS A 101 14.98 14.92 8.98
CA CYS A 101 15.42 15.16 10.34
C CYS A 101 15.52 16.64 10.72
N THR A 102 15.80 17.50 9.75
CA THR A 102 16.08 18.92 10.01
C THR A 102 14.93 19.84 9.61
N ASP A 103 14.05 19.43 8.71
CA ASP A 103 12.93 20.25 8.23
C ASP A 103 11.58 19.53 8.39
N SER A 104 10.76 19.98 9.34
CA SER A 104 9.41 19.44 9.53
C SER A 104 8.51 19.65 8.31
N LYS A 105 8.82 20.60 7.42
CA LYS A 105 8.10 20.78 6.16
C LYS A 105 8.31 19.59 5.23
N PHE A 106 9.48 18.94 5.25
CA PHE A 106 9.70 17.75 4.42
C PHE A 106 8.82 16.59 4.86
N ARG A 107 8.74 16.34 6.17
CA ARG A 107 7.82 15.33 6.76
C ARG A 107 6.37 15.64 6.40
N ARG A 108 5.98 16.92 6.52
CA ARG A 108 4.62 17.36 6.13
C ARG A 108 4.34 17.15 4.64
N VAL A 109 5.33 17.36 3.75
CA VAL A 109 5.18 17.10 2.32
C VAL A 109 4.97 15.61 2.05
N GLN A 110 5.67 14.72 2.75
CA GLN A 110 5.44 13.27 2.63
C GLN A 110 4.00 12.90 2.99
N GLU A 111 3.47 13.40 4.10
CA GLU A 111 2.06 13.19 4.49
C GLU A 111 1.08 13.73 3.43
N LEU A 112 1.35 14.90 2.87
CA LEU A 112 0.50 15.50 1.83
C LEU A 112 0.52 14.69 0.53
N VAL A 113 1.67 14.15 0.14
CA VAL A 113 1.76 13.25 -1.02
C VAL A 113 0.97 11.98 -0.77
N VAL A 114 1.10 11.36 0.41
CA VAL A 114 0.29 10.18 0.76
C VAL A 114 -1.19 10.49 0.69
N ASN A 115 -1.59 11.63 1.26
CA ASN A 115 -2.98 12.07 1.24
C ASN A 115 -3.50 12.19 -0.19
N ASP A 116 -2.77 12.89 -1.07
CA ASP A 116 -3.26 13.25 -2.39
C ASP A 116 -3.15 12.12 -3.42
N VAL A 117 -2.13 11.26 -3.31
CA VAL A 117 -1.82 10.20 -4.28
C VAL A 117 -2.46 8.87 -3.91
N TYR A 118 -2.60 8.57 -2.61
CA TYR A 118 -3.10 7.27 -2.16
C TYR A 118 -4.44 7.39 -1.41
N PHE A 119 -4.49 8.24 -0.38
CA PHE A 119 -5.64 8.27 0.54
C PHE A 119 -6.90 8.83 -0.13
N GLU A 120 -6.86 10.05 -0.66
CA GLU A 120 -8.02 10.71 -1.28
C GLU A 120 -8.60 9.92 -2.46
N PRO A 121 -7.79 9.38 -3.40
CA PRO A 121 -8.32 8.53 -4.46
C PRO A 121 -8.99 7.26 -3.92
N ALA A 122 -8.39 6.61 -2.93
CA ALA A 122 -8.97 5.44 -2.27
C ALA A 122 -10.29 5.77 -1.56
N MET A 123 -10.39 6.94 -0.91
CA MET A 123 -11.62 7.39 -0.25
C MET A 123 -12.74 7.71 -1.24
N LYS A 124 -12.42 8.36 -2.37
CA LYS A 124 -13.39 8.60 -3.45
C LYS A 124 -13.91 7.29 -4.04
N LEU A 125 -13.04 6.29 -4.20
CA LEU A 125 -13.47 4.97 -4.64
C LEU A 125 -14.36 4.30 -3.58
N ALA A 126 -13.97 4.33 -2.30
CA ALA A 126 -14.79 3.80 -1.21
C ALA A 126 -16.21 4.39 -1.22
N GLU A 127 -16.32 5.71 -1.35
CA GLU A 127 -17.60 6.42 -1.45
C GLU A 127 -18.44 5.95 -2.65
N SER A 128 -17.83 5.77 -3.82
CA SER A 128 -18.55 5.27 -5.01
C SER A 128 -19.15 3.87 -4.82
N TYR A 129 -18.57 3.06 -3.92
CA TYR A 129 -19.07 1.73 -3.52
C TYR A 129 -19.86 1.77 -2.21
N LYS A 130 -20.19 2.95 -1.70
CA LYS A 130 -20.96 3.19 -0.45
C LYS A 130 -20.30 2.59 0.80
N ILE A 131 -18.98 2.63 0.85
CA ILE A 131 -18.17 2.22 2.00
C ILE A 131 -17.86 3.46 2.83
N TYR A 132 -18.39 3.52 4.05
CA TYR A 132 -18.35 4.73 4.88
C TYR A 132 -17.72 4.52 6.26
N SER A 133 -17.78 3.29 6.77
CA SER A 133 -17.26 2.96 8.09
C SER A 133 -15.74 3.21 8.15
N PRO A 134 -15.21 3.66 9.30
CA PRO A 134 -13.77 3.79 9.52
C PRO A 134 -12.98 2.53 9.16
N LEU A 135 -13.47 1.34 9.52
CA LEU A 135 -12.82 0.08 9.15
C LEU A 135 -12.87 -0.16 7.63
N GLY A 136 -14.01 0.10 6.99
CA GLY A 136 -14.12 -0.03 5.53
C GLY A 136 -13.14 0.87 4.78
N LYS A 137 -12.99 2.11 5.24
CA LYS A 137 -11.98 3.04 4.72
C LYS A 137 -10.56 2.55 4.97
N ALA A 138 -10.26 1.99 6.15
CA ALA A 138 -8.96 1.39 6.43
C ALA A 138 -8.64 0.22 5.50
N ILE A 139 -9.60 -0.67 5.27
CA ILE A 139 -9.47 -1.80 4.34
C ILE A 139 -9.18 -1.29 2.92
N VAL A 140 -9.95 -0.32 2.44
CA VAL A 140 -9.79 0.23 1.08
C VAL A 140 -8.43 0.93 0.93
N TYR A 141 -8.04 1.76 1.91
CA TYR A 141 -6.75 2.44 1.89
C TYR A 141 -5.56 1.47 1.91
N ASP A 142 -5.54 0.50 2.83
CA ASP A 142 -4.49 -0.52 2.90
C ASP A 142 -4.42 -1.34 1.61
N THR A 143 -5.55 -1.61 0.96
CA THR A 143 -5.57 -2.26 -0.37
C THR A 143 -4.90 -1.39 -1.43
N ALA A 144 -5.19 -0.08 -1.45
CA ALA A 144 -4.58 0.85 -2.39
C ALA A 144 -3.05 0.94 -2.21
N VAL A 145 -2.57 0.93 -0.97
CA VAL A 145 -1.13 0.93 -0.66
C VAL A 145 -0.48 -0.38 -1.12
N GLN A 146 -1.07 -1.52 -0.76
CA GLN A 146 -0.47 -2.83 -1.05
C GLN A 146 -0.49 -3.22 -2.53
N HIS A 147 -1.57 -2.88 -3.25
CA HIS A 147 -1.82 -3.38 -4.61
C HIS A 147 -1.86 -2.27 -5.68
N GLY A 148 -1.69 -1.00 -5.28
CA GLY A 148 -2.02 0.13 -6.13
C GLY A 148 -3.53 0.30 -6.31
N TYR A 149 -3.95 1.44 -6.87
CA TYR A 149 -5.37 1.80 -6.95
C TYR A 149 -5.93 2.00 -8.37
N GLU A 150 -5.12 2.46 -9.33
CA GLU A 150 -5.65 2.99 -10.60
C GLU A 150 -6.01 1.92 -11.63
N LYS A 151 -5.17 0.88 -11.75
CA LYS A 151 -5.23 -0.08 -12.85
C LYS A 151 -6.46 -0.99 -12.75
N GLU A 152 -6.84 -1.60 -13.86
CA GLU A 152 -7.78 -2.74 -13.89
C GLU A 152 -7.04 -4.00 -14.33
N ASP A 153 -6.02 -4.37 -13.55
CA ASP A 153 -5.05 -5.46 -13.82
C ASP A 153 -5.39 -6.78 -13.10
N GLY A 154 -6.53 -6.86 -12.43
CA GLY A 154 -6.97 -8.03 -11.68
C GLY A 154 -6.50 -8.10 -10.22
N ILE A 155 -5.51 -7.28 -9.83
CA ILE A 155 -4.94 -7.30 -8.46
C ILE A 155 -5.04 -5.97 -7.71
N SER A 156 -5.09 -4.87 -8.43
CA SER A 156 -5.28 -3.50 -7.90
C SER A 156 -6.63 -3.31 -7.19
N LEU A 157 -6.70 -2.31 -6.31
CA LEU A 157 -7.94 -2.00 -5.57
C LEU A 157 -9.16 -1.88 -6.48
N ARG A 158 -9.07 -1.14 -7.59
CA ARG A 158 -10.18 -0.96 -8.56
C ARG A 158 -10.64 -2.30 -9.13
N SER A 159 -9.72 -3.19 -9.47
CA SER A 159 -10.04 -4.54 -9.93
C SER A 159 -10.79 -5.34 -8.86
N ILE A 160 -10.29 -5.34 -7.63
CA ILE A 160 -10.87 -6.13 -6.53
C ILE A 160 -12.28 -5.65 -6.19
N VAL A 161 -12.52 -4.35 -6.06
CA VAL A 161 -13.87 -3.84 -5.74
C VAL A 161 -14.87 -4.09 -6.87
N LYS A 162 -14.42 -4.09 -8.12
CA LYS A 162 -15.23 -4.44 -9.29
C LYS A 162 -15.61 -5.92 -9.27
N LEU A 163 -14.68 -6.81 -8.94
CA LEU A 163 -14.93 -8.25 -8.79
C LEU A 163 -15.96 -8.53 -7.69
N VAL A 164 -15.80 -7.92 -6.51
CA VAL A 164 -16.79 -8.05 -5.41
C VAL A 164 -18.19 -7.62 -5.86
N LYS A 165 -18.27 -6.52 -6.62
CA LYS A 165 -19.55 -6.00 -7.11
C LYS A 165 -20.20 -6.90 -8.18
N ALA A 166 -19.40 -7.53 -9.03
CA ALA A 166 -19.87 -8.42 -10.09
C ALA A 166 -20.41 -9.77 -9.57
N GLU A 167 -19.90 -10.23 -8.43
CA GLU A 167 -20.23 -11.55 -7.88
C GLU A 167 -21.69 -11.69 -7.40
N SER A 168 -22.34 -10.58 -7.04
CA SER A 168 -23.73 -10.61 -6.56
C SER A 168 -24.56 -9.52 -7.22
N SER A 169 -25.64 -9.94 -7.89
CA SER A 169 -26.68 -9.04 -8.38
C SER A 169 -27.57 -8.47 -7.26
N LYS A 170 -27.53 -9.06 -6.06
CA LYS A 170 -28.27 -8.58 -4.89
C LYS A 170 -27.47 -7.49 -4.16
N PRO A 171 -28.14 -6.43 -3.66
CA PRO A 171 -27.50 -5.44 -2.80
C PRO A 171 -26.85 -6.09 -1.58
N MET A 172 -25.56 -5.80 -1.37
CA MET A 172 -24.84 -6.18 -0.17
C MET A 172 -24.80 -4.99 0.79
N ASN A 173 -24.93 -5.25 2.10
CA ASN A 173 -24.56 -4.26 3.09
C ASN A 173 -23.03 -4.14 3.17
N GLU A 174 -22.55 -3.05 3.79
CA GLU A 174 -21.12 -2.75 3.87
C GLU A 174 -20.31 -3.90 4.49
N LYS A 175 -20.77 -4.49 5.60
CA LYS A 175 -20.05 -5.60 6.26
C LYS A 175 -19.89 -6.81 5.34
N ALA A 176 -20.93 -7.17 4.58
CA ALA A 176 -20.85 -8.27 3.62
C ALA A 176 -19.91 -7.95 2.45
N PHE A 177 -19.96 -6.72 1.94
CA PHE A 177 -19.05 -6.25 0.89
C PHE A 177 -17.58 -6.31 1.34
N LEU A 178 -17.28 -5.78 2.53
CA LEU A 178 -15.93 -5.78 3.10
C LEU A 178 -15.40 -7.18 3.34
N ARG A 179 -16.24 -8.11 3.83
CA ARG A 179 -15.85 -9.51 4.01
C ARG A 179 -15.43 -10.14 2.68
N ARG A 180 -16.15 -9.83 1.59
CA ARG A 180 -15.81 -10.37 0.28
C ARG A 180 -14.57 -9.73 -0.32
N LEU A 181 -14.40 -8.42 -0.13
CA LEU A 181 -13.17 -7.71 -0.49
C LEU A 181 -11.95 -8.35 0.19
N LEU A 182 -11.99 -8.55 1.51
CA LEU A 182 -10.91 -9.20 2.26
C LEU A 182 -10.67 -10.64 1.79
N HIS A 183 -11.71 -11.38 1.43
CA HIS A 183 -11.56 -12.73 0.85
C HIS A 183 -10.77 -12.74 -0.45
N PHE A 184 -11.12 -11.88 -1.41
CA PHE A 184 -10.37 -11.77 -2.67
C PHE A 184 -8.93 -11.31 -2.42
N ARG A 185 -8.73 -10.31 -1.55
CA ARG A 185 -7.38 -9.87 -1.16
C ARG A 185 -6.55 -11.01 -0.58
N ARG A 186 -7.11 -11.78 0.35
CA ARG A 186 -6.40 -12.92 0.94
C ARG A 186 -6.03 -13.94 -0.13
N LYS A 187 -6.95 -14.29 -1.04
CA LYS A 187 -6.67 -15.22 -2.14
C LYS A 187 -5.53 -14.74 -3.04
N ILE A 188 -5.48 -13.45 -3.36
CA ILE A 188 -4.40 -12.86 -4.15
C ILE A 188 -3.05 -12.97 -3.40
N LEU A 189 -3.02 -12.70 -2.10
CA LEU A 189 -1.78 -12.70 -1.31
C LEU A 189 -1.28 -14.12 -0.93
N CYS A 190 -2.17 -15.01 -0.48
CA CYS A 190 -1.78 -16.34 0.01
C CYS A 190 -1.55 -17.38 -1.07
N CYS A 191 -2.22 -17.18 -2.21
CA CYS A 191 -2.57 -18.27 -3.09
C CYS A 191 -2.37 -17.91 -4.58
N SER A 192 -1.68 -16.79 -4.85
CA SER A 192 -1.11 -16.48 -6.16
C SER A 192 0.16 -17.33 -6.40
N MET A 193 0.45 -17.65 -7.66
CA MET A 193 1.45 -18.65 -8.05
C MET A 193 2.90 -18.31 -7.68
N ASP A 194 3.19 -17.05 -7.39
CA ASP A 194 4.58 -16.59 -7.31
C ASP A 194 5.21 -16.71 -5.91
N ASN A 195 4.48 -17.16 -4.87
CA ASN A 195 4.98 -17.31 -3.48
C ASN A 195 5.64 -16.06 -2.84
N ILE A 196 5.59 -14.89 -3.48
CA ILE A 196 6.24 -13.64 -3.02
C ILE A 196 5.47 -12.97 -1.86
N TRP A 197 4.16 -13.17 -1.78
CA TRP A 197 3.25 -12.41 -0.91
C TRP A 197 2.63 -13.10 0.33
N PRO A 198 2.87 -14.40 0.66
CA PRO A 198 2.21 -15.06 1.78
C PRO A 198 2.34 -14.34 3.12
N ASP A 199 3.52 -13.76 3.41
CA ASP A 199 3.77 -13.07 4.68
C ASP A 199 2.92 -11.82 4.87
N SER A 200 2.52 -11.17 3.77
CA SER A 200 1.63 -10.01 3.82
C SER A 200 0.16 -10.41 4.03
N ALA A 201 -0.22 -11.69 3.94
CA ALA A 201 -1.59 -12.13 4.16
C ALA A 201 -2.08 -11.95 5.61
N ASN A 202 -1.15 -11.83 6.58
CA ASN A 202 -1.47 -11.60 8.00
C ASN A 202 -2.21 -10.28 8.23
N ARG A 203 -1.91 -9.22 7.46
CA ARG A 203 -2.65 -7.94 7.56
C ARG A 203 -4.13 -8.12 7.25
N VAL A 204 -4.45 -9.01 6.29
CA VAL A 204 -5.84 -9.34 5.94
C VAL A 204 -6.52 -10.12 7.05
N SER A 205 -5.78 -10.98 7.78
CA SER A 205 -6.28 -11.67 8.98
C SER A 205 -6.71 -10.68 10.06
N ASP A 206 -5.89 -9.66 10.35
CA ASP A 206 -6.21 -8.66 11.37
C ASP A 206 -7.39 -7.76 10.95
N LEU A 207 -7.46 -7.35 9.69
CA LEU A 207 -8.62 -6.62 9.16
C LEU A 207 -9.90 -7.48 9.21
N GLN A 208 -9.80 -8.77 8.93
CA GLN A 208 -10.91 -9.71 9.03
C GLN A 208 -11.36 -9.89 10.50
N PHE A 209 -10.41 -9.96 11.43
CA PHE A 209 -10.69 -10.00 12.87
C PHE A 209 -11.44 -8.75 13.34
N LEU A 210 -11.03 -7.55 12.91
CA LEU A 210 -11.74 -6.30 13.22
C LEU A 210 -13.17 -6.29 12.64
N LEU A 211 -13.35 -6.86 11.45
CA LEU A 211 -14.67 -6.94 10.80
C LEU A 211 -15.61 -7.91 11.53
N ASP A 212 -15.08 -9.09 11.90
CA ASP A 212 -15.86 -10.14 12.54
C ASP A 212 -16.22 -9.81 13.99
N SER A 213 -15.31 -9.15 14.73
CA SER A 213 -15.61 -8.56 16.05
C SER A 213 -16.63 -7.42 16.00
N GLY A 214 -16.98 -6.93 14.81
CA GLY A 214 -17.97 -5.87 14.61
C GLY A 214 -17.43 -4.46 14.86
N ASN A 215 -16.11 -4.28 14.95
CA ASN A 215 -15.49 -2.98 15.18
C ASN A 215 -15.42 -2.10 13.92
N LEU A 216 -16.56 -1.90 13.25
CA LEU A 216 -16.66 -1.08 12.03
C LEU A 216 -16.24 0.37 12.25
N GLN A 217 -16.36 0.87 13.48
CA GLN A 217 -16.02 2.25 13.85
C GLN A 217 -14.56 2.44 14.25
N LEU A 218 -13.75 1.38 14.28
CA LEU A 218 -12.39 1.41 14.81
C LEU A 218 -12.34 2.00 16.24
N ASN A 219 -13.28 1.59 17.09
CA ASN A 219 -13.29 1.94 18.51
C ASN A 219 -11.98 1.48 19.15
N THR A 220 -11.37 2.37 19.91
CA THR A 220 -10.03 2.19 20.47
C THR A 220 -10.07 1.46 21.82
N PRO A 221 -9.03 0.67 22.17
CA PRO A 221 -7.88 0.38 21.33
C PRO A 221 -8.24 -0.56 20.17
N VAL A 222 -7.76 -0.25 18.97
CA VAL A 222 -7.74 -1.19 17.84
C VAL A 222 -6.58 -2.14 18.08
N VAL A 223 -6.88 -3.43 18.17
CA VAL A 223 -5.89 -4.49 18.43
C VAL A 223 -5.56 -5.19 17.11
N LEU A 224 -4.27 -5.40 16.85
CA LEU A 224 -3.75 -6.13 15.70
C LEU A 224 -3.05 -7.43 16.16
N PRO A 225 -3.77 -8.57 16.25
CA PRO A 225 -3.24 -9.81 16.82
C PRO A 225 -2.01 -10.38 16.14
N SER A 226 -1.85 -10.16 14.83
CA SER A 226 -0.69 -10.66 14.08
C SER A 226 0.61 -9.89 14.37
N TYR A 227 0.49 -8.78 15.10
CA TYR A 227 1.58 -7.88 15.51
C TYR A 227 1.69 -7.85 17.04
N ASP A 228 1.77 -9.02 17.67
CA ASP A 228 1.92 -9.18 19.13
C ASP A 228 0.86 -8.41 19.96
N ASP A 229 -0.38 -8.45 19.47
CA ASP A 229 -1.53 -7.74 20.07
C ASP A 229 -1.30 -6.21 20.22
N LEU A 230 -0.54 -5.61 19.29
CA LEU A 230 -0.28 -4.18 19.24
C LEU A 230 -1.60 -3.38 19.27
N LYS A 231 -1.61 -2.31 20.06
CA LYS A 231 -2.78 -1.45 20.30
C LYS A 231 -2.61 -0.07 19.67
N ILE A 232 -3.60 0.34 18.89
CA ILE A 232 -3.70 1.66 18.27
C ILE A 232 -4.86 2.44 18.91
N TYR A 233 -4.57 3.65 19.37
CA TYR A 233 -5.45 4.60 20.04
C TYR A 233 -5.80 5.82 19.18
N GLY A 234 -5.11 6.04 18.05
CA GLY A 234 -5.38 7.13 17.12
C GLY A 234 -4.83 8.50 17.54
N ASN A 235 -4.17 8.57 18.71
CA ASN A 235 -3.51 9.75 19.26
C ASN A 235 -2.01 9.52 19.48
N GLU A 236 -1.42 8.57 18.76
CA GLU A 236 -0.01 8.26 18.84
C GLU A 236 0.84 9.48 18.47
N GLN A 237 1.95 9.65 19.18
CA GLN A 237 3.02 10.52 18.72
C GLN A 237 3.78 9.79 17.61
N THR A 238 3.29 9.95 16.38
CA THR A 238 3.79 9.24 15.22
C THR A 238 5.06 9.87 14.62
N ASP A 239 5.23 11.19 14.79
CA ASP A 239 6.46 11.93 14.47
C ASP A 239 7.44 11.83 15.65
N LYS A 240 8.50 11.03 15.48
CA LYS A 240 9.58 10.90 16.45
C LYS A 240 10.76 11.79 16.08
N PRO A 241 11.55 12.27 17.05
CA PRO A 241 12.85 12.86 16.76
C PRO A 241 13.70 11.83 16.00
N CYS A 242 14.29 12.26 14.87
CA CYS A 242 15.17 11.39 14.10
C CYS A 242 16.22 10.73 14.98
N ARG A 243 16.33 9.42 14.86
CA ARG A 243 17.45 8.66 15.43
C ARG A 243 18.51 8.50 14.33
N ALA A 244 19.75 8.21 14.71
CA ALA A 244 20.75 7.76 13.74
C ALA A 244 20.13 6.63 12.91
N ALA A 245 20.20 6.73 11.57
CA ALA A 245 19.50 5.89 10.61
C ALA A 245 19.44 4.44 11.08
N SER A 246 18.28 4.01 11.55
CA SER A 246 18.02 2.58 11.71
C SER A 246 17.69 2.06 10.33
N PRO A 247 18.26 0.92 9.89
CA PRO A 247 17.84 0.34 8.63
C PRO A 247 16.34 0.09 8.70
N LEU A 248 15.60 0.50 7.66
CA LEU A 248 14.27 -0.07 7.44
C LEU A 248 14.47 -1.58 7.51
N LYS A 249 13.87 -2.23 8.51
CA LYS A 249 13.67 -3.66 8.40
C LYS A 249 12.50 -3.80 7.43
N PRO A 250 12.72 -4.31 6.21
CA PRO A 250 11.58 -4.80 5.46
C PRO A 250 10.98 -5.93 6.32
N LEU A 251 9.79 -5.68 6.87
CA LEU A 251 8.97 -6.73 7.47
C LEU A 251 8.10 -7.37 6.38
N MET A 252 8.69 -7.60 5.20
CA MET A 252 8.31 -8.79 4.46
C MET A 252 9.03 -9.94 5.16
N ALA A 253 8.28 -10.71 5.95
CA ALA A 253 8.74 -11.76 6.87
C ALA A 253 9.14 -11.26 8.27
N THR A 254 8.25 -11.45 9.25
CA THR A 254 8.49 -12.30 10.44
C THR A 254 7.40 -12.09 11.50
N THR A 255 6.22 -12.68 11.33
CA THR A 255 5.49 -13.24 12.48
C THR A 255 4.81 -14.54 12.03
N LYS A 256 5.10 -15.62 12.75
CA LYS A 256 4.57 -16.96 12.46
C LYS A 256 3.05 -16.91 12.47
N GLU A 257 2.43 -17.34 11.37
CA GLU A 257 0.99 -17.50 11.27
C GLU A 257 0.50 -18.42 12.42
N LYS A 258 -0.41 -17.91 13.27
CA LYS A 258 -1.22 -18.80 14.11
C LYS A 258 -2.23 -19.46 13.17
N LYS A 259 -2.13 -20.79 13.06
CA LYS A 259 -2.93 -21.67 12.17
C LYS A 259 -4.36 -21.16 11.93
N PRO A 260 -4.86 -21.14 10.67
CA PRO A 260 -6.21 -20.74 10.35
C PRO A 260 -7.28 -21.60 11.05
N LEU A 261 -8.36 -20.96 11.50
CA LEU A 261 -9.62 -21.64 11.80
C LEU A 261 -10.27 -22.05 10.46
N ASP A 262 -10.10 -23.32 10.08
CA ASP A 262 -10.81 -23.94 8.96
C ASP A 262 -12.32 -23.92 9.22
N THR A 263 -13.09 -23.12 8.49
CA THR A 263 -14.49 -23.46 8.14
C THR A 263 -15.10 -22.51 7.11
N ILE A 264 -14.83 -22.71 5.82
CA ILE A 264 -15.82 -22.45 4.76
C ILE A 264 -15.69 -23.57 3.72
N ARG A 265 -16.64 -24.51 3.72
CA ARG A 265 -16.70 -25.64 2.79
C ARG A 265 -17.52 -25.22 1.56
N GLY A 266 -16.87 -25.20 0.39
CA GLY A 266 -17.53 -25.12 -0.93
C GLY A 266 -17.34 -23.79 -1.66
N GLU A 267 -16.22 -23.63 -2.37
CA GLU A 267 -16.10 -22.61 -3.43
C GLU A 267 -15.31 -23.16 -4.63
N ARG A 268 -15.77 -22.81 -5.83
CA ARG A 268 -15.11 -23.09 -7.12
C ARG A 268 -13.85 -22.24 -7.30
N SER A 269 -13.00 -22.68 -8.24
CA SER A 269 -11.71 -22.06 -8.54
C SER A 269 -11.85 -20.64 -9.10
N LEU A 270 -10.87 -19.78 -8.82
CA LEU A 270 -10.75 -18.44 -9.41
C LEU A 270 -10.70 -18.45 -10.94
N THR A 271 -10.22 -19.56 -11.54
CA THR A 271 -10.24 -19.77 -13.00
C THR A 271 -11.65 -19.82 -13.56
N ASP A 272 -12.60 -20.37 -12.82
CA ASP A 272 -13.97 -20.59 -13.29
C ASP A 272 -14.76 -19.26 -13.30
N ALA A 273 -14.46 -18.36 -12.35
CA ALA A 273 -15.09 -17.04 -12.25
C ALA A 273 -14.64 -16.05 -13.34
N LEU A 274 -13.45 -16.27 -13.93
CA LEU A 274 -12.89 -15.43 -14.99
C LEU A 274 -13.29 -15.91 -16.40
N GLN A 275 -13.76 -17.14 -16.56
CA GLN A 275 -14.17 -17.69 -17.87
C GLN A 275 -15.62 -17.36 -18.25
N ASP A 276 -16.52 -17.18 -17.28
CA ASP A 276 -17.96 -16.96 -17.52
C ASP A 276 -18.34 -15.55 -18.03
N ASN A 277 -17.37 -14.64 -18.22
CA ASN A 277 -17.61 -13.28 -18.75
C ASN A 277 -17.09 -13.06 -20.18
N THR A 278 -16.95 -14.13 -20.96
CA THR A 278 -16.71 -14.00 -22.41
C THR A 278 -18.02 -13.78 -23.16
N ASP A 279 -18.43 -12.52 -23.26
CA ASP A 279 -19.39 -12.08 -24.28
C ASP A 279 -18.79 -12.35 -25.66
N PRO A 280 -19.48 -13.05 -26.59
CA PRO A 280 -18.94 -13.36 -27.92
C PRO A 280 -19.03 -12.12 -28.81
N GLY A 281 -18.17 -11.13 -28.56
CA GLY A 281 -18.28 -9.83 -29.20
C GLY A 281 -17.09 -8.90 -29.00
N GLY A 282 -15.88 -9.34 -29.36
CA GLY A 282 -14.78 -8.43 -29.71
C GLY A 282 -13.63 -8.35 -28.70
N LEU A 283 -12.42 -8.49 -29.26
CA LEU A 283 -11.09 -8.27 -28.65
C LEU A 283 -10.58 -9.35 -27.69
N GLY A 284 -10.68 -10.62 -28.14
CA GLY A 284 -9.73 -11.65 -27.73
C GLY A 284 -8.41 -11.47 -28.49
N SER A 285 -7.42 -10.82 -27.87
CA SER A 285 -5.97 -11.05 -28.09
C SER A 285 -5.17 -10.04 -27.26
N ALA A 286 -4.76 -10.40 -26.04
CA ALA A 286 -3.59 -9.83 -25.34
C ALA A 286 -3.36 -10.49 -23.95
N ILE A 287 -3.36 -11.82 -23.81
CA ILE A 287 -2.89 -12.48 -22.57
C ILE A 287 -2.08 -13.76 -22.89
N LEU A 288 -1.20 -13.68 -23.88
CA LEU A 288 -0.13 -14.67 -24.07
C LEU A 288 1.08 -13.94 -24.64
N GLY A 289 1.94 -13.43 -23.74
CA GLY A 289 3.18 -12.79 -24.16
C GLY A 289 3.84 -11.91 -23.10
N LEU A 290 3.95 -12.36 -21.85
CA LEU A 290 4.80 -11.71 -20.84
C LEU A 290 5.48 -12.73 -19.91
N PHE A 291 6.00 -13.81 -20.49
CA PHE A 291 7.11 -14.58 -19.91
C PHE A 291 8.04 -14.95 -21.06
N GLY A 292 8.95 -14.03 -21.35
CA GLY A 292 10.06 -14.14 -22.29
C GLY A 292 11.07 -13.08 -21.92
#